data_AF-A0A959KL61-F1
#
_entry.id   AF-A0A959KL61-F1
#
_cell.length_a   1.000
_cell.length_b   1.000
_cell.length_c   1.000
_cell.angle_alpha   90.00
_cell.angle_beta   90.00
_cell.angle_gamma   90.00
#
_symmetry.space_group_name_H-M   'P 1'
#
loop_
_entity.id
_entity.type
_entity.pdbx_description
1 polymer ?
#
loop_
_entity_poly.entity_id
_entity_poly.type
_entity_poly.pdbx_seq_one_letter_code
_entity_poly.pdbx_strand_id
1 'polypeptide(L)' 'VKQDGLVHISQLADRFVKNPADVVSLQQQVQVRVLEVDLPRKRINLSMKE' A
#
# COMPACT_ATOMS: atom_id res chain seq x y z
N VAL A 1 9.20 8.94 13.79
CA VAL A 1 9.83 8.20 12.67
C VAL A 1 8.73 7.92 11.65
N LYS A 2 8.58 8.73 10.59
CA LYS A 2 7.63 8.42 9.51
C LYS A 2 8.44 7.74 8.41
N GLN A 3 8.32 6.41 8.31
CA GLN A 3 8.75 5.67 7.12
C GLN A 3 7.53 5.56 6.22
N ASP A 4 7.61 6.15 5.03
CA ASP A 4 6.55 6.05 4.04
C ASP A 4 6.58 4.66 3.40
N GLY A 5 5.50 3.90 3.62
CA GLY A 5 5.27 2.62 2.94
C GLY A 5 4.64 2.87 1.58
N LEU A 6 5.07 2.15 0.55
CA LEU A 6 4.57 2.32 -0.81
C LEU A 6 3.73 1.10 -1.16
N VAL A 7 2.44 1.32 -1.44
CA VAL A 7 1.54 0.29 -1.98
C VAL A 7 1.50 0.45 -3.49
N HIS A 8 1.82 -0.60 -4.22
CA HIS A 8 1.72 -0.59 -5.67
C HIS A 8 0.24 -0.63 -6.10
N ILE A 9 -0.13 0.02 -7.22
CA ILE A 9 -1.53 0.08 -7.69
C ILE A 9 -2.14 -1.32 -7.90
N SER A 10 -1.32 -2.28 -8.35
CA SER A 10 -1.73 -3.68 -8.52
C SER A 10 -1.96 -4.44 -7.21
N GLN A 11 -1.52 -3.87 -6.08
CA GLN A 11 -1.69 -4.41 -4.74
C GLN A 11 -2.80 -3.67 -3.96
N LEU A 12 -3.50 -2.70 -4.57
CA LEU A 12 -4.63 -2.00 -3.95
C LEU A 12 -5.89 -2.86 -3.89
N ALA A 13 -6.12 -3.73 -4.88
CA ALA A 13 -7.27 -4.64 -4.94
C ALA A 13 -7.02 -5.78 -5.93
N ASP A 14 -7.75 -6.89 -5.80
CA ASP A 14 -7.68 -8.03 -6.75
C ASP A 14 -8.29 -7.77 -8.12
N ARG A 15 -8.99 -6.64 -8.25
CA ARG A 15 -9.56 -6.15 -9.52
C ARG A 15 -8.64 -5.12 -10.18
N PHE A 16 -8.80 -4.92 -11.48
CA PHE A 16 -8.11 -3.84 -12.19
C PHE A 16 -8.58 -2.48 -11.66
N VAL A 17 -7.67 -1.73 -11.04
CA VAL A 17 -7.92 -0.39 -10.53
C VAL A 17 -7.32 0.62 -11.50
N LYS A 18 -8.17 1.40 -12.18
CA LYS A 18 -7.72 2.47 -13.08
C LYS A 18 -7.30 3.72 -12.30
N ASN A 19 -7.99 4.04 -11.21
CA ASN A 19 -7.72 5.20 -10.38
C ASN A 19 -7.58 4.79 -8.91
N PRO A 20 -6.42 5.02 -8.27
CA PRO A 20 -6.22 4.67 -6.86
C PRO A 20 -7.16 5.47 -5.94
N ALA A 21 -7.54 6.68 -6.34
CA ALA A 21 -8.47 7.53 -5.60
C ALA A 21 -9.89 6.93 -5.44
N ASP A 22 -10.29 6.00 -6.32
CA ASP A 22 -11.58 5.30 -6.21
C ASP A 22 -11.56 4.22 -5.11
N VAL A 23 -10.37 3.79 -4.70
CA VAL A 23 -10.17 2.71 -3.71
C VAL A 23 -9.73 3.27 -2.36
N VAL A 24 -8.92 4.33 -2.37
CA VAL A 24 -8.38 4.96 -1.16
C VAL A 24 -8.59 6.46 -1.18
N SER A 25 -9.04 6.99 -0.04
CA SER A 25 -9.19 8.41 0.21
C SER A 25 -8.11 8.93 1.16
N LEU A 26 -7.81 10.22 1.07
CA LEU A 26 -6.96 10.91 2.05
C LEU A 26 -7.57 10.75 3.45
N GLN A 27 -6.73 10.41 4.44
CA GLN A 27 -7.13 10.06 5.82
C GLN A 27 -8.01 8.82 6.00
N GLN A 28 -8.25 8.02 4.96
CA GLN A 28 -8.91 6.73 5.13
C GLN A 28 -7.99 5.78 5.89
N GLN A 29 -8.48 5.20 6.98
CA GLN A 29 -7.80 4.09 7.63
C GLN A 29 -8.02 2.83 6.82
N VAL A 30 -6.93 2.18 6.45
CA VAL A 30 -6.97 0.96 5.65
C VAL A 30 -6.13 -0.11 6.30
N GLN A 31 -6.57 -1.37 6.17
CA GLN A 31 -5.79 -2.51 6.61
C GLN A 31 -4.86 -2.91 5.47
N VAL A 32 -3.58 -3.07 5.80
CA VAL A 32 -2.53 -3.48 4.87
C VAL A 32 -1.74 -4.62 5.48
N ARG A 33 -1.28 -5.52 4.63
CA ARG A 33 -0.34 -6.58 4.98
C ARG A 33 1.06 -6.14 4.61
N VAL A 34 2.00 -6.36 5.53
CA VAL A 34 3.44 -6.17 5.28
C VAL A 34 3.94 -7.36 4.48
N LEU A 35 4.38 -7.12 3.25
CA LEU A 35 4.98 -8.16 2.41
C LEU A 35 6.49 -8.26 2.66
N GLU A 36 7.16 -7.11 2.66
CA GLU A 36 8.61 -7.06 2.75
C GLU A 36 9.06 -5.76 3.42
N VAL A 37 10.10 -5.87 4.25
CA VAL A 37 10.70 -4.73 4.96
C VAL A 37 12.15 -4.59 4.51
N ASP A 38 12.42 -3.57 3.70
CA ASP A 38 13.76 -3.20 3.28
C ASP A 38 14.30 -2.15 4.27
N LEU A 39 14.98 -2.63 5.30
CA LEU A 39 15.70 -1.80 6.28
C LEU A 39 16.80 -0.93 5.66
N PRO A 40 17.67 -1.43 4.75
CA PRO A 40 18.72 -0.61 4.15
C PRO A 40 18.18 0.58 3.34
N ARG A 41 17.07 0.40 2.62
CA ARG A 41 16.41 1.49 1.88
C ARG A 41 15.33 2.20 2.68
N LYS A 42 15.06 1.75 3.90
CA LYS A 42 13.96 2.23 4.78
C LYS A 42 12.58 2.18 4.12
N ARG A 43 12.35 1.24 3.19
CA ARG A 43 11.08 1.09 2.48
C ARG A 43 10.32 -0.12 3.00
N ILE A 44 9.02 0.02 3.09
CA ILE A 44 8.12 -1.07 3.48
C ILE A 44 7.20 -1.32 2.30
N ASN A 45 7.27 -2.54 1.75
CA ASN A 45 6.34 -3.00 0.74
C ASN A 45 5.07 -3.47 1.45
N LEU A 46 3.99 -2.78 1.13
CA LEU A 46 2.67 -2.99 1.70
C LEU A 46 1.72 -3.47 0.60
N SER A 47 0.80 -4.35 0.97
CA SER A 47 -0.28 -4.82 0.11
C SER A 47 -1.62 -4.61 0.79
N MET A 48 -2.64 -4.21 0.03
CA MET A 48 -4.04 -4.20 0.48
C MET A 48 -4.79 -5.47 0.07
N LYS A 49 -4.14 -6.35 -0.69
CA LYS A 49 -4.65 -7.69 -1.00
C LYS A 49 -4.49 -8.65 0.19
N GLU A 50 -5.37 -9.63 0.25
CA GLU A 50 -5.39 -10.70 1.26
C GLU A 50 -4.20 -11.67 1.11
#